data_AF-A0A7Y3E9B0-F1
#
_entry.id   AF-A0A7Y3E9B0-F1
#
_cell.length_a   1.000
_cell.length_b   1.000
_cell.length_c   1.000
_cell.angle_alpha   90.00
_cell.angle_beta   90.00
_cell.angle_gamma   90.00
#
_symmetry.space_group_name_H-M   'P 1'
#
loop_
_entity.id
_entity.type
_entity.pdbx_description
1 polymer ?
#
loop_
_entity_poly.entity_id
_entity_poly.type
_entity_poly.pdbx_seq_one_letter_code
_entity_poly.pdbx_strand_id
1 'polypeptide(L)'
;MKKLLPIFILLFFSNLSAQVIWNNTYSKPDSDSGNAVFEKANGEYLVLGSSRSRFNTDYDINVLLIDANGDIVWDRYIGEIGR
;
A
#
# COMPACT_ATOMS: atom_id res chain seq x y z
N MET A 1 -33.61 16.62 -32.34
CA MET A 1 -32.43 15.89 -31.80
C MET A 1 -31.50 16.80 -30.96
N LYS A 2 -32.01 17.55 -29.96
CA LYS A 2 -31.19 18.53 -29.19
C LYS A 2 -31.21 18.36 -27.66
N LYS A 3 -31.86 17.31 -27.14
CA LYS A 3 -32.02 17.07 -25.68
C LYS A 3 -31.11 15.99 -25.10
N LEU A 4 -30.27 15.35 -25.94
CA LEU A 4 -29.42 14.23 -25.51
C LEU A 4 -28.01 14.67 -25.05
N LEU A 5 -27.56 15.87 -25.45
CA LEU A 5 -26.25 16.42 -25.09
C LEU A 5 -26.03 16.56 -23.56
N PRO A 6 -26.99 17.03 -22.74
CA PRO A 6 -26.78 17.11 -21.30
C PRO A 6 -26.77 15.73 -20.61
N ILE A 7 -27.50 14.75 -21.15
CA ILE A 7 -27.53 13.38 -20.62
C ILE A 7 -26.17 12.69 -20.84
N PHE A 8 -25.53 12.96 -21.98
CA PHE A 8 -24.20 12.41 -22.28
C PHE A 8 -23.10 13.00 -21.36
N ILE A 9 -23.22 14.27 -20.98
CA ILE A 9 -22.34 14.93 -20.01
C ILE A 9 -22.55 14.33 -18.61
N LEU A 10 -23.80 14.11 -18.19
CA LEU A 10 -24.13 13.48 -16.91
C LEU A 10 -23.62 12.03 -16.79
N LEU A 11 -23.66 11.25 -17.87
CA LEU A 11 -23.11 9.89 -17.89
C LEU A 11 -21.58 9.87 -17.76
N PHE A 12 -20.88 10.88 -18.30
CA PHE A 12 -19.43 11.03 -18.17
C PHE A 12 -18.97 11.32 -16.73
N PHE A 13 -19.78 12.05 -15.94
CA PHE A 13 -19.46 12.36 -14.54
C PHE A 13 -19.85 11.25 -13.54
N SER A 14 -20.56 10.22 -13.99
CA SER A 14 -21.20 9.23 -13.08
C SER A 14 -20.37 8.00 -12.71
N ASN A 15 -19.12 7.89 -13.19
CA ASN A 15 -18.27 6.73 -12.92
C ASN A 15 -17.00 7.10 -12.13
N LEU A 16 -17.10 7.96 -11.13
CA LEU A 16 -16.10 7.99 -10.05
C LEU A 16 -16.50 6.97 -8.98
N SER A 17 -16.43 5.67 -9.31
CA SER A 17 -16.27 4.67 -8.27
C SER A 17 -14.78 4.54 -7.99
N ALA A 18 -14.39 4.52 -6.71
CA ALA A 18 -13.04 4.14 -6.35
C ALA A 18 -12.87 2.65 -6.71
N GLN A 19 -12.31 2.38 -7.88
CA GLN A 19 -11.98 1.02 -8.28
C GLN A 19 -10.69 0.60 -7.58
N VAL A 20 -10.76 -0.49 -6.81
CA VAL A 20 -9.55 -1.11 -6.24
C VAL A 20 -8.72 -1.66 -7.40
N ILE A 21 -7.51 -1.15 -7.55
CA ILE A 21 -6.56 -1.58 -8.60
C ILE A 21 -5.86 -2.88 -8.18
N TRP A 22 -5.45 -2.97 -6.92
CA TRP A 22 -4.89 -4.17 -6.31
C TRP A 22 -5.18 -4.19 -4.80
N ASN A 23 -5.14 -5.39 -4.21
CA ASN A 23 -5.24 -5.60 -2.76
C ASN A 23 -4.34 -6.76 -2.38
N ASN A 24 -3.25 -6.47 -1.68
CA ASN A 24 -2.24 -7.43 -1.27
C ASN A 24 -2.04 -7.36 0.24
N THR A 25 -1.75 -8.51 0.84
CA THR A 25 -1.43 -8.63 2.26
C THR A 25 0.06 -8.89 2.39
N TYR A 26 0.78 -7.95 3.01
CA TYR A 26 2.22 -8.04 3.28
C TYR A 26 2.45 -8.33 4.77
N SER A 27 2.05 -9.52 5.21
CA SER A 27 2.20 -9.96 6.60
C SER A 27 3.26 -11.04 6.70
N LYS A 28 4.12 -10.98 7.74
CA LYS A 28 4.94 -12.12 8.13
C LYS A 28 4.30 -12.86 9.32
N PRO A 29 4.79 -14.07 9.67
CA PRO A 29 4.13 -14.97 10.63
C PRO A 29 3.99 -14.43 12.05
N ASP A 30 4.75 -13.38 12.41
CA ASP A 30 4.75 -12.81 13.74
C ASP A 30 4.10 -11.43 13.69
N SER A 31 3.17 -11.20 14.61
CA SER A 31 2.30 -10.04 14.75
C SER A 31 2.94 -8.71 14.28
N ASP A 32 2.50 -8.24 13.12
CA ASP A 32 2.97 -7.01 12.49
C ASP A 32 1.90 -5.92 12.60
N SER A 33 2.31 -4.72 13.02
CA SER A 33 1.49 -3.51 12.90
C SER A 33 1.88 -2.76 11.63
N GLY A 34 0.89 -2.33 10.83
CA GLY A 34 1.10 -1.38 9.74
C GLY A 34 1.07 0.03 10.28
N ASN A 35 2.19 0.74 10.22
CA ASN A 35 2.36 2.02 10.92
C ASN A 35 2.20 3.21 9.97
N ALA A 36 2.69 3.12 8.74
CA ALA A 36 2.55 4.19 7.75
C ALA A 36 2.67 3.67 6.31
N VAL A 37 2.07 4.41 5.38
CA VAL A 37 2.24 4.25 3.93
C VAL A 37 2.54 5.61 3.32
N PHE A 38 3.54 5.68 2.45
CA PHE A 38 3.93 6.88 1.71
C PHE A 38 4.02 6.57 0.22
N GLU A 39 3.21 7.24 -0.59
CA GLU A 39 3.27 7.16 -2.04
C GLU A 39 4.35 8.11 -2.59
N LYS A 40 5.19 7.60 -3.46
CA LYS A 40 6.22 8.34 -4.18
C LYS A 40 5.64 8.90 -5.49
N ALA A 41 6.27 9.97 -5.99
CA ALA A 41 5.87 10.61 -7.25
C ALA A 41 5.94 9.68 -8.49
N ASN A 42 6.65 8.55 -8.40
CA ASN A 42 6.74 7.54 -9.47
C ASN A 42 5.69 6.41 -9.33
N GLY A 43 4.75 6.51 -8.39
CA GLY A 43 3.71 5.51 -8.16
C GLY A 43 4.13 4.31 -7.31
N GLU A 44 5.34 4.32 -6.74
CA GLU A 44 5.76 3.32 -5.76
C GLU A 44 5.30 3.70 -4.34
N TYR A 45 5.17 2.71 -3.45
CA TYR A 45 4.73 2.89 -2.08
C TYR A 45 5.81 2.44 -1.10
N LEU A 46 6.17 3.30 -0.16
CA LEU A 46 6.97 2.93 1.01
C LEU A 46 6.03 2.58 2.16
N VAL A 47 6.09 1.35 2.65
CA VAL A 47 5.27 0.88 3.78
C VAL A 47 6.18 0.65 4.98
N LEU A 48 5.79 1.23 6.10
CA LEU A 48 6.45 1.05 7.39
C LEU A 48 5.55 0.23 8.29
N GLY A 49 6.12 -0.79 8.90
CA GLY A 49 5.49 -1.57 9.94
C GLY A 49 6.46 -1.85 11.08
N SER A 50 5.94 -2.49 12.12
CA SER A 50 6.76 -2.99 13.22
C SER A 50 6.38 -4.42 13.55
N SER A 51 7.38 -5.27 13.68
CA SER A 51 7.22 -6.66 14.14
C SER A 51 7.78 -6.79 15.54
N ARG A 52 7.14 -7.60 16.38
CA ARG A 52 7.77 -7.97 17.65
C ARG A 52 8.92 -8.93 17.37
N SER A 53 10.11 -8.62 17.87
CA SER A 53 11.26 -9.51 17.73
C SER A 53 10.97 -10.86 18.38
N ARG A 54 11.41 -11.93 17.71
CA ARG A 54 11.26 -13.32 18.20
C ARG A 54 12.04 -13.61 19.47
N PHE A 55 13.08 -12.83 19.74
CA PHE A 55 14.08 -13.14 20.77
C PHE A 55 14.04 -12.20 21.98
N ASN A 56 13.29 -11.10 21.91
CA ASN A 56 13.21 -10.12 23.00
C ASN A 56 11.82 -9.43 23.04
N THR A 57 11.69 -8.37 23.86
CA THR A 57 10.46 -7.55 23.95
C THR A 57 10.47 -6.33 23.03
N ASP A 58 11.53 -6.13 22.25
CA ASP A 58 11.70 -5.01 21.33
C ASP A 58 10.94 -5.24 20.03
N TYR A 59 10.77 -4.14 19.30
CA TYR A 59 10.14 -4.11 18.00
C TYR A 59 11.18 -3.82 16.92
N ASP A 60 11.21 -4.66 15.89
CA ASP A 60 11.95 -4.39 14.67
C ASP A 60 11.07 -3.57 13.73
N ILE A 61 11.69 -2.63 13.00
CA ILE A 61 11.01 -1.86 11.96
C ILE A 61 11.11 -2.62 10.65
N ASN A 62 9.97 -2.87 10.02
CA ASN A 62 9.87 -3.44 8.70
C ASN A 62 9.63 -2.31 7.69
N VAL A 63 10.46 -2.26 6.64
CA VAL A 63 10.33 -1.28 5.55
C VAL A 63 10.15 -2.04 4.24
N LEU A 64 9.06 -1.78 3.53
CA LEU A 64 8.78 -2.35 2.21
C LEU A 64 8.77 -1.23 1.18
N LEU A 65 9.41 -1.44 0.03
CA LEU A 65 9.12 -0.69 -1.19
C LEU A 65 8.27 -1.57 -2.10
N ILE A 66 7.12 -1.03 -2.50
CA ILE A 66 6.13 -1.70 -3.36
C ILE A 66 6.02 -0.89 -4.65
N ASP A 67 5.92 -1.56 -5.79
CA ASP A 67 5.70 -0.90 -7.07
C ASP A 67 4.24 -0.48 -7.27
N ALA A 68 3.94 0.16 -8.41
CA ALA A 68 2.59 0.62 -8.74
C ALA A 68 1.57 -0.52 -8.94
N ASN A 69 2.03 -1.75 -9.18
CA ASN A 69 1.20 -2.93 -9.39
C ASN A 69 0.92 -3.70 -8.08
N GLY A 70 1.58 -3.32 -6.99
CA GLY A 70 1.49 -4.02 -5.72
C GLY A 70 2.55 -5.10 -5.53
N ASP A 71 3.62 -5.12 -6.33
CA ASP A 71 4.71 -6.07 -6.17
C ASP A 71 5.82 -5.50 -5.25
N ILE A 72 6.41 -6.35 -4.40
CA ILE A 72 7.53 -5.93 -3.55
C ILE A 72 8.78 -5.73 -4.41
N VAL A 73 9.31 -4.50 -4.43
CA VAL A 73 10.60 -4.18 -5.05
C VAL A 73 11.75 -4.60 -4.13
N TRP A 74 11.63 -4.31 -2.83
CA TRP A 74 12.53 -4.79 -1.79
C TRP A 74 11.92 -4.64 -0.39
N ASP A 75 12.47 -5.38 0.56
CA ASP A 75 12.21 -5.25 2.00
C ASP A 75 13.50 -5.02 2.80
N ARG A 76 13.39 -4.35 3.95
CA ARG A 76 14.48 -4.10 4.91
C ARG A 76 13.96 -4.21 6.33
N TYR A 77 14.89 -4.60 7.21
CA TYR A 77 14.69 -4.68 8.65
C TYR A 77 15.64 -3.71 9.34
N ILE A 78 15.12 -2.95 10.29
CA ILE A 78 15.92 -2.07 11.15
C ILE A 78 15.64 -2.50 12.59
N GLY A 79 16.61 -3.16 13.20
CA GLY A 79 16.47 -3.75 14.53
C GLY A 79 17.43 -4.92 14.73
N GLU A 80 17.18 -5.75 15.76
CA GLU A 80 18.08 -6.85 16.12
C GLU A 80 18.03 -8.00 15.11
N ILE A 81 16.92 -8.16 14.38
CA ILE A 81 16.82 -9.08 13.25
C ILE A 81 17.35 -8.38 11.99
N GLY A 82 18.66 -8.13 11.98
CA GLY A 82 19.42 -7.56 10.86
C GLY A 82 20.73 -8.31 10.57
N ARG A 83 20.80 -9.61 10.91
CA ARG A 83 21.91 -10.51 10.56
C ARG A 83 21.49 -11.53 9.52
#